data_AF-A0A7C3CQ30-F1
#
_entry.id   AF-A0A7C3CQ30-F1
#
_cell.length_a   1.000
_cell.length_b   1.000
_cell.length_c   1.000
_cell.angle_alpha   90.00
_cell.angle_beta   90.00
_cell.angle_gamma   90.00
#
_symmetry.space_group_name_H-M   'P 1'
#
loop_
_entity.id
_entity.type
_entity.pdbx_description
1 polymer ?
#
loop_
_entity_poly.entity_id
_entity_poly.type
_entity_poly.pdbx_seq_one_letter_code
_entity_poly.pdbx_strand_id
1 'polypeptide(L)'
;MKSNANFAATEPERIPSSIGAINRLPEAEKRAIYLRAVPPALLERFGLSPYLVDAEGRPLFTLRAPAGASTVELAVYHRHGFPDPVLYAHLGDSLSGHLHVLLYILNDPDAPRFNVDRLPDGTPTRFGILARNLEAEQAAMEAGLAPGQIRRGLRMLPDAIATFEAFAWSMGQRIYFAEPLYYHNAVLFERYGFGYQKGRAFMERIARGFAPGGDLLPRLDGSTPFRRPEAAHSIRLRSWAIHDGILGVPFTGVTMYKRVGQQSRVRTCPPEIAW
;
A
#
# COMPACT_ATOMS: atom_id res chain seq x y z
N MET A 1 -15.93 -20.07 6.33
CA MET A 1 -15.02 -20.98 7.05
C MET A 1 -14.19 -21.74 6.03
N LYS A 2 -12.93 -21.35 5.84
CA LYS A 2 -11.79 -22.10 5.26
C LYS A 2 -10.66 -21.09 4.98
N SER A 3 -9.70 -21.03 5.89
CA SER A 3 -8.27 -20.74 5.64
C SER A 3 -7.58 -20.67 7.00
N ASN A 4 -7.44 -21.82 7.65
CA ASN A 4 -6.33 -22.00 8.58
C ASN A 4 -5.14 -22.34 7.69
N ALA A 5 -4.25 -21.37 7.48
CA ALA A 5 -2.91 -21.70 7.04
C ALA A 5 -2.30 -22.57 8.14
N ASN A 6 -2.21 -23.86 7.87
CA ASN A 6 -1.63 -24.83 8.78
C ASN A 6 -0.11 -24.64 8.72
N PHE A 7 0.43 -23.80 9.59
CA PHE A 7 1.88 -23.56 9.73
C PHE A 7 2.58 -24.73 10.43
N ALA A 8 2.44 -25.96 9.91
CA ALA A 8 3.18 -27.12 10.42
C ALA A 8 3.46 -28.15 9.33
N ALA A 9 4.58 -27.98 8.62
CA ALA A 9 5.50 -29.03 8.18
C ALA A 9 6.68 -28.34 7.47
N THR A 10 7.89 -28.42 8.03
CA THR A 10 9.14 -27.70 7.68
C THR A 10 9.23 -26.24 8.18
N GLU A 11 10.23 -25.94 9.04
CA GLU A 11 10.64 -24.55 9.26
C GLU A 11 11.10 -24.00 7.91
N PRO A 12 10.55 -22.88 7.43
CA PRO A 12 11.04 -22.29 6.20
C PRO A 12 12.52 -21.95 6.37
N GLU A 13 13.30 -22.11 5.30
CA GLU A 13 14.70 -21.71 5.25
C GLU A 13 14.82 -20.29 5.81
N ARG A 14 15.54 -20.16 6.93
CA ARG A 14 15.73 -18.89 7.61
C ARG A 14 16.70 -18.06 6.78
N ILE A 15 16.19 -16.94 6.28
CA ILE A 15 16.98 -15.91 5.60
C ILE A 15 17.46 -14.89 6.62
N PRO A 16 18.36 -13.95 6.25
CA PRO A 16 18.78 -12.91 7.18
C PRO A 16 17.59 -12.12 7.74
N SER A 17 17.69 -11.69 8.99
CA SER A 17 16.55 -11.15 9.75
C SER A 17 16.23 -9.68 9.49
N SER A 18 17.02 -9.00 8.66
CA SER A 18 16.84 -7.58 8.31
C SER A 18 17.09 -7.31 6.83
N ILE A 19 16.49 -6.25 6.30
CA ILE A 19 16.70 -5.77 4.93
C ILE A 19 18.18 -5.44 4.71
N GLY A 20 18.81 -4.74 5.66
CA GLY A 20 20.24 -4.42 5.59
C GLY A 20 21.15 -5.65 5.52
N ALA A 21 20.78 -6.76 6.16
CA ALA A 21 21.53 -8.00 6.08
C ALA A 21 21.32 -8.71 4.74
N ILE A 22 20.09 -8.78 4.23
CA ILE A 22 19.80 -9.33 2.89
C ILE A 22 20.54 -8.52 1.81
N ASN A 23 20.55 -7.19 1.95
CA ASN A 23 21.17 -6.29 0.98
C ASN A 23 22.69 -6.49 0.81
N ARG A 24 23.37 -7.05 1.83
CA ARG A 24 24.80 -7.39 1.80
C ARG A 24 25.12 -8.70 1.07
N LEU A 25 24.12 -9.52 0.76
CA LEU A 25 24.32 -10.79 0.05
C LEU A 25 24.73 -10.56 -1.41
N PRO A 26 25.38 -11.56 -2.05
CA PRO A 26 25.59 -11.57 -3.49
C PRO A 26 24.28 -11.36 -4.26
N GLU A 27 24.36 -10.72 -5.43
CA GLU A 27 23.18 -10.26 -6.18
C GLU A 27 22.18 -11.38 -6.51
N ALA A 28 22.67 -12.58 -6.86
CA ALA A 28 21.82 -13.73 -7.16
C ALA A 28 21.02 -14.20 -5.93
N GLU A 29 21.67 -14.32 -4.77
CA GLU A 29 21.04 -14.72 -3.51
C GLU A 29 20.03 -13.67 -3.03
N LYS A 30 20.44 -12.39 -3.07
CA LYS A 30 19.60 -11.24 -2.74
C LYS A 30 18.33 -11.20 -3.59
N ARG A 31 18.47 -11.37 -4.91
CA ARG A 31 17.34 -11.41 -5.85
C ARG A 31 16.41 -12.57 -5.54
N ALA A 32 16.95 -13.78 -5.33
CA ALA A 32 16.15 -14.96 -4.99
C ALA A 32 15.32 -14.75 -3.71
N ILE A 33 15.89 -14.11 -2.69
CA ILE A 33 15.19 -13.78 -1.45
C ILE A 33 14.06 -12.77 -1.69
N TYR A 34 14.33 -11.66 -2.39
CA TYR A 34 13.29 -10.63 -2.60
C TYR A 34 12.16 -11.07 -3.52
N LEU A 35 12.40 -12.02 -4.43
CA LEU A 35 11.33 -12.61 -5.24
C LEU A 35 10.29 -13.33 -4.38
N ARG A 36 10.64 -13.80 -3.17
CA ARG A 36 9.68 -14.40 -2.23
C ARG A 36 8.64 -13.41 -1.70
N ALA A 37 8.87 -12.11 -1.84
CA ALA A 37 7.91 -11.05 -1.51
C ALA A 37 6.94 -10.73 -2.68
N VAL A 38 7.14 -11.33 -3.85
CA VAL A 38 6.25 -11.19 -5.02
C VAL A 38 5.16 -12.25 -4.97
N PRO A 39 3.86 -11.88 -5.02
CA PRO A 39 2.77 -12.85 -4.91
C PRO A 39 2.76 -13.84 -6.09
N PRO A 40 2.74 -15.16 -5.86
CA PRO A 40 2.63 -16.14 -6.93
C PRO A 40 1.40 -15.94 -7.82
N ALA A 41 0.26 -15.56 -7.23
CA ALA A 41 -0.97 -15.22 -7.96
C ALA A 41 -0.77 -14.08 -8.98
N LEU A 42 0.21 -13.18 -8.76
CA LEU A 42 0.54 -12.12 -9.71
C LEU A 42 1.25 -12.68 -10.94
N LEU A 43 2.15 -13.64 -10.74
CA LEU A 43 2.84 -14.34 -11.83
C LEU A 43 1.82 -15.10 -12.68
N GLU A 44 0.93 -15.85 -12.03
CA GLU A 44 -0.13 -16.62 -12.69
C GLU A 44 -1.06 -15.72 -13.50
N ARG A 45 -1.55 -14.62 -12.92
CA ARG A 45 -2.49 -13.70 -13.57
C ARG A 45 -1.95 -13.13 -14.89
N PHE A 46 -0.65 -12.86 -14.96
CA PHE A 46 -0.02 -12.24 -16.12
C PHE A 46 0.82 -13.22 -16.95
N GLY A 47 0.81 -14.51 -16.62
CA GLY A 47 1.60 -15.52 -17.32
C GLY A 47 3.11 -15.26 -17.24
N LEU A 48 3.59 -14.69 -16.14
CA LEU A 48 5.00 -14.30 -15.99
C LEU A 48 5.86 -15.50 -15.63
N SER A 49 7.06 -15.55 -16.19
CA SER A 49 8.04 -16.55 -15.80
C SER A 49 8.43 -16.37 -14.31
N PRO A 50 8.76 -17.45 -13.59
CA PRO A 50 9.23 -17.36 -12.20
C PRO A 50 10.51 -16.52 -12.03
N TYR A 51 11.29 -16.38 -13.10
CA TYR A 51 12.51 -15.58 -13.14
C TYR A 51 12.25 -14.10 -13.45
N LEU A 52 10.99 -13.73 -13.77
CA LEU A 52 10.56 -12.41 -14.18
C LEU A 52 11.39 -11.86 -15.34
N VAL A 53 11.45 -12.66 -16.40
CA VAL A 53 11.96 -12.30 -17.73
C VAL A 53 10.89 -12.60 -18.78
N ASP A 54 10.85 -11.83 -19.86
CA ASP A 54 9.96 -12.10 -20.99
C ASP A 54 10.55 -13.13 -21.97
N ALA A 55 9.83 -13.41 -23.05
CA ALA A 55 10.21 -14.42 -24.05
C ALA A 55 11.55 -14.10 -24.75
N GLU A 56 11.92 -12.82 -24.81
CA GLU A 56 13.17 -12.33 -25.38
C GLU A 56 14.30 -12.22 -24.34
N GLY A 57 14.06 -12.66 -23.10
CA GLY A 57 15.02 -12.60 -22.00
C GLY A 57 15.17 -11.22 -21.37
N ARG A 58 14.28 -10.26 -21.65
CA ARG A 58 14.33 -8.91 -21.08
C ARG A 58 13.76 -8.92 -19.66
N PRO A 59 14.35 -8.15 -18.72
CA PRO A 59 13.94 -8.17 -17.32
C PRO A 59 12.57 -7.52 -17.11
N LEU A 60 11.72 -8.20 -16.34
CA LEU A 60 10.42 -7.72 -15.86
C LEU A 60 10.44 -7.42 -14.35
N PHE A 61 11.60 -7.60 -13.70
CA PHE A 61 11.82 -7.30 -12.29
C PHE A 61 12.99 -6.34 -12.12
N THR A 62 12.73 -5.23 -11.44
CA THR A 62 13.74 -4.27 -11.00
C THR A 62 13.94 -4.39 -9.50
N LEU A 63 15.19 -4.43 -9.06
CA LEU A 63 15.57 -4.46 -7.66
C LEU A 63 16.58 -3.33 -7.39
N ARG A 64 16.29 -2.47 -6.42
CA ARG A 64 17.21 -1.45 -5.91
C ARG A 64 17.49 -1.74 -4.45
N ALA A 65 18.62 -2.41 -4.24
CA ALA A 65 19.04 -2.95 -2.95
C ALA A 65 20.55 -2.70 -2.74
N PRO A 66 20.97 -1.44 -2.52
CA PRO A 66 22.39 -1.11 -2.32
C PRO A 66 22.96 -1.86 -1.12
N ALA A 67 24.20 -2.32 -1.21
CA ALA A 67 24.83 -3.13 -0.16
C ALA A 67 24.82 -2.42 1.20
N GLY A 68 24.22 -3.06 2.21
CA GLY A 68 24.12 -2.55 3.57
C GLY A 68 23.08 -1.45 3.80
N ALA A 69 22.38 -0.97 2.76
CA ALA A 69 21.26 -0.05 2.93
C ALA A 69 20.13 -0.71 3.74
N SER A 70 19.44 0.05 4.60
CA SER A 70 18.31 -0.45 5.38
C SER A 70 16.98 -0.44 4.63
N THR A 71 16.99 -0.10 3.34
CA THR A 71 15.79 -0.06 2.49
C THR A 71 16.01 -0.82 1.19
N VAL A 72 14.91 -1.22 0.57
CA VAL A 72 14.89 -1.86 -0.75
C VAL A 72 13.65 -1.39 -1.53
N GLU A 73 13.83 -1.11 -2.81
CA GLU A 73 12.71 -0.95 -3.75
C GLU A 73 12.70 -2.14 -4.70
N LEU A 74 11.51 -2.71 -4.93
CA LEU A 74 11.30 -3.74 -5.94
C LEU A 74 10.09 -3.39 -6.81
N ALA A 75 10.20 -3.69 -8.10
CA ALA A 75 9.15 -3.42 -9.07
C ALA A 75 9.00 -4.58 -10.05
N VAL A 76 7.76 -5.03 -10.26
CA VAL A 76 7.38 -6.07 -11.22
C VAL A 76 6.55 -5.45 -12.33
N TYR A 77 6.87 -5.77 -13.57
CA TYR A 77 6.15 -5.34 -14.77
C TYR A 77 5.54 -6.56 -15.47
N HIS A 78 4.36 -6.41 -16.05
CA HIS A 78 3.73 -7.50 -16.82
C HIS A 78 4.32 -7.62 -18.24
N ARG A 79 4.98 -6.57 -18.74
CA ARG A 79 5.68 -6.55 -20.03
C ARG A 79 6.81 -5.54 -20.02
N HIS A 80 7.84 -5.79 -20.82
CA HIS A 80 8.98 -4.89 -20.95
C HIS A 80 8.54 -3.52 -21.51
N GLY A 81 9.10 -2.44 -20.95
CA GLY A 81 8.84 -1.06 -21.39
C GLY A 81 7.48 -0.49 -20.97
N PHE A 82 6.66 -1.20 -20.19
CA PHE A 82 5.43 -0.63 -19.65
C PHE A 82 5.75 0.42 -18.57
N PRO A 83 5.08 1.58 -18.54
CA PRO A 83 5.52 2.72 -17.73
C PRO A 83 5.33 2.53 -16.23
N ASP A 84 4.28 1.83 -15.81
CA ASP A 84 3.91 1.69 -14.40
C ASP A 84 3.99 0.22 -13.96
N PRO A 85 4.70 -0.12 -12.88
CA PRO A 85 4.78 -1.51 -12.44
C PRO A 85 3.40 -2.02 -11.98
N VAL A 86 3.14 -3.31 -12.20
CA VAL A 86 1.94 -3.99 -11.69
C VAL A 86 2.06 -4.28 -10.20
N LEU A 87 3.30 -4.37 -9.70
CA LEU A 87 3.61 -4.38 -8.27
C LEU A 87 4.83 -3.48 -8.03
N TYR A 88 4.72 -2.55 -7.09
CA TYR A 88 5.86 -1.82 -6.53
C TYR A 88 5.85 -1.95 -5.01
N ALA A 89 6.99 -2.24 -4.41
CA ALA A 89 7.14 -2.22 -2.97
C ALA A 89 8.43 -1.49 -2.58
N HIS A 90 8.31 -0.62 -1.57
CA HIS A 90 9.43 -0.02 -0.85
C HIS A 90 9.36 -0.51 0.59
N LEU A 91 10.38 -1.27 0.98
CA LEU A 91 10.50 -1.89 2.30
C LEU A 91 11.74 -1.34 3.00
N GLY A 92 11.75 -1.38 4.32
CA GLY A 92 12.94 -1.08 5.09
C GLY A 92 12.92 -1.65 6.50
N ASP A 93 14.04 -1.49 7.19
CA ASP A 93 14.17 -1.79 8.62
C ASP A 93 13.79 -0.55 9.44
N SER A 94 13.02 -0.74 10.52
CA SER A 94 12.86 0.26 11.57
C SER A 94 14.15 0.39 12.39
N LEU A 95 14.24 1.45 13.20
CA LEU A 95 15.34 1.61 14.18
C LEU A 95 15.45 0.42 15.16
N SER A 96 14.34 -0.27 15.42
CA SER A 96 14.28 -1.46 16.27
C SER A 96 14.48 -2.78 15.50
N GLY A 97 14.82 -2.72 14.20
CA GLY A 97 15.08 -3.90 13.38
C GLY A 97 13.83 -4.68 12.95
N HIS A 98 12.65 -4.04 12.99
CA HIS A 98 11.42 -4.62 12.44
C HIS A 98 11.24 -4.24 10.98
N LEU A 99 10.62 -5.12 10.23
CA LEU A 99 10.26 -4.85 8.85
C LEU A 99 9.19 -3.73 8.78
N HIS A 100 9.39 -2.77 7.89
CA HIS A 100 8.52 -1.64 7.66
C HIS A 100 8.17 -1.55 6.17
N VAL A 101 6.88 -1.58 5.85
CA VAL A 101 6.34 -1.30 4.52
C VAL A 101 6.16 0.22 4.38
N LEU A 102 7.02 0.85 3.58
CA LEU A 102 6.99 2.29 3.32
C LEU A 102 6.01 2.64 2.19
N LEU A 103 5.96 1.80 1.16
CA LEU A 103 5.03 1.93 0.06
C LEU A 103 4.75 0.57 -0.57
N TYR A 104 3.49 0.30 -0.90
CA TYR A 104 3.09 -0.91 -1.61
C TYR A 104 1.98 -0.57 -2.59
N ILE A 105 2.18 -0.88 -3.87
CA ILE A 105 1.28 -0.53 -4.96
C ILE A 105 0.98 -1.80 -5.77
N LEU A 106 -0.29 -1.98 -6.11
CA LEU A 106 -0.75 -2.99 -7.04
C LEU A 106 -1.59 -2.31 -8.11
N ASN A 107 -1.12 -2.26 -9.35
CA ASN A 107 -1.79 -1.57 -10.45
C ASN A 107 -2.36 -2.56 -11.45
N ASP A 108 -3.61 -2.32 -11.85
CA ASP A 108 -4.22 -2.95 -13.02
C ASP A 108 -3.68 -2.25 -14.28
N PRO A 109 -2.84 -2.91 -15.11
CA PRO A 109 -2.23 -2.28 -16.27
C PRO A 109 -3.25 -1.96 -17.37
N ASP A 110 -4.40 -2.64 -17.38
CA ASP A 110 -5.46 -2.45 -18.37
C ASP A 110 -6.40 -1.29 -17.99
N ALA A 111 -6.33 -0.81 -16.74
CA ALA A 111 -7.12 0.33 -16.29
C ALA A 111 -6.54 1.66 -16.81
N PRO A 112 -7.39 2.68 -17.07
CA PRO A 112 -6.92 4.02 -17.41
C PRO A 112 -5.91 4.57 -16.40
N ARG A 113 -4.92 5.32 -16.89
CA ARG A 113 -3.92 6.02 -16.07
C ARG A 113 -4.36 7.46 -15.82
N PHE A 114 -4.28 7.90 -14.57
CA PHE A 114 -4.46 9.28 -14.16
C PHE A 114 -3.15 9.82 -13.61
N ASN A 115 -2.69 10.96 -14.13
CA ASN A 115 -1.39 11.54 -13.80
C ASN A 115 -1.43 12.30 -12.45
N VAL A 116 -1.94 11.67 -11.39
CA VAL A 116 -1.95 12.27 -10.04
C VAL A 116 -0.53 12.33 -9.43
N ASP A 117 0.39 11.53 -9.96
CA ASP A 117 1.80 11.45 -9.56
C ASP A 117 2.69 12.46 -10.28
N ARG A 118 2.17 13.17 -11.31
CA ARG A 118 2.95 14.09 -12.15
C ARG A 118 2.16 15.34 -12.54
N LEU A 119 2.84 16.47 -12.59
CA LEU A 119 2.33 17.68 -13.23
C LEU A 119 2.38 17.56 -14.76
N PRO A 120 1.69 18.44 -15.53
CA PRO A 120 1.70 18.40 -16.99
C PRO A 120 3.09 18.49 -17.64
N ASP A 121 4.06 19.12 -16.96
CA ASP A 121 5.46 19.22 -17.37
C ASP A 121 6.30 17.95 -17.02
N GLY A 122 5.67 16.96 -16.38
CA GLY A 122 6.32 15.71 -15.94
C GLY A 122 6.90 15.75 -14.53
N THR A 123 6.90 16.90 -13.86
CA THR A 123 7.43 17.08 -12.50
C THR A 123 6.66 16.19 -11.51
N PRO A 124 7.35 15.40 -10.66
CA PRO A 124 6.68 14.49 -9.73
C PRO A 124 5.95 15.25 -8.61
N THR A 125 4.71 14.88 -8.32
CA THR A 125 3.90 15.48 -7.24
C THR A 125 4.31 15.00 -5.84
N ARG A 126 5.09 13.91 -5.77
CA ARG A 126 5.46 13.19 -4.53
C ARG A 126 4.21 12.84 -3.71
N PHE A 127 3.27 12.11 -4.31
CA PHE A 127 2.03 11.68 -3.66
C PHE A 127 1.14 12.85 -3.19
N GLY A 128 1.22 13.99 -3.91
CA GLY A 128 0.48 15.19 -3.55
C GLY A 128 1.11 16.03 -2.43
N ILE A 129 2.31 15.66 -1.94
CA ILE A 129 2.99 16.37 -0.85
C ILE A 129 3.66 17.66 -1.34
N LEU A 130 4.31 17.63 -2.52
CA LEU A 130 5.01 18.81 -3.05
C LEU A 130 4.10 19.69 -3.91
N ALA A 131 3.25 19.07 -4.73
CA ALA A 131 2.32 19.74 -5.62
C ALA A 131 1.12 18.83 -5.88
N ARG A 132 0.00 19.38 -6.36
CA ARG A 132 -1.19 18.60 -6.75
C ARG A 132 -1.51 18.85 -8.22
N ASN A 133 -1.76 17.76 -8.96
CA ASN A 133 -2.38 17.84 -10.28
C ASN A 133 -3.91 17.72 -10.11
N LEU A 134 -4.57 18.86 -9.85
CA LEU A 134 -5.98 18.88 -9.46
C LEU A 134 -6.92 18.34 -10.55
N GLU A 135 -6.61 18.59 -11.82
CA GLU A 135 -7.38 18.06 -12.95
C GLU A 135 -7.31 16.54 -12.99
N ALA A 136 -6.11 15.97 -12.89
CA ALA A 136 -5.93 14.52 -12.84
C ALA A 136 -6.54 13.89 -11.59
N GLU A 137 -6.45 14.55 -10.43
CA GLU A 137 -7.06 14.09 -9.17
C GLU A 137 -8.59 14.06 -9.27
N GLN A 138 -9.21 15.09 -9.85
CA GLN A 138 -10.65 15.13 -10.06
C GLN A 138 -11.07 14.01 -11.03
N ALA A 139 -10.39 13.85 -12.17
CA ALA A 139 -10.68 12.79 -13.13
C ALA A 139 -10.52 11.39 -12.51
N ALA A 140 -9.48 11.17 -11.69
CA ALA A 140 -9.28 9.92 -10.96
C ALA A 140 -10.42 9.64 -9.97
N MET A 141 -10.81 10.66 -9.19
CA MET A 141 -11.93 10.55 -8.25
C MET A 141 -13.24 10.18 -8.96
N GLU A 142 -13.54 10.84 -10.08
CA GLU A 142 -14.75 10.58 -10.88
C GLU A 142 -14.74 9.17 -11.49
N ALA A 143 -13.56 8.64 -11.84
CA ALA A 143 -13.36 7.26 -12.24
C ALA A 143 -13.40 6.25 -11.06
N GLY A 144 -13.61 6.71 -9.83
CA GLY A 144 -13.74 5.88 -8.64
C GLY A 144 -12.41 5.45 -8.01
N LEU A 145 -11.32 6.16 -8.30
CA LEU A 145 -10.04 5.97 -7.62
C LEU A 145 -9.99 6.76 -6.31
N ALA A 146 -9.16 6.31 -5.37
CA ALA A 146 -8.84 6.99 -4.12
C ALA A 146 -7.59 7.88 -4.29
N PRO A 147 -7.32 8.81 -3.35
CA PRO A 147 -6.12 9.65 -3.41
C PRO A 147 -4.83 8.85 -3.61
N GLY A 148 -3.94 9.36 -4.46
CA GLY A 148 -2.64 8.75 -4.78
C GLY A 148 -2.69 7.54 -5.72
N GLN A 149 -3.88 7.03 -6.08
CA GLN A 149 -3.99 5.98 -7.09
C GLN A 149 -3.84 6.56 -8.50
N ILE A 150 -2.85 6.07 -9.25
CA ILE A 150 -2.67 6.40 -10.68
C ILE A 150 -3.48 5.49 -11.59
N ARG A 151 -3.82 4.28 -11.11
CA ARG A 151 -4.59 3.25 -11.80
C ARG A 151 -5.46 2.53 -10.78
N ARG A 152 -6.50 1.87 -11.26
CA ARG A 152 -7.29 0.96 -10.43
C ARG A 152 -6.40 -0.18 -9.91
N GLY A 153 -6.66 -0.65 -8.69
CA GLY A 153 -5.92 -1.76 -8.12
C GLY A 153 -6.37 -3.14 -8.62
N LEU A 154 -5.46 -4.11 -8.60
CA LEU A 154 -5.68 -5.50 -9.04
C LEU A 154 -6.69 -6.30 -8.20
N ARG A 155 -7.11 -5.78 -7.03
CA ARG A 155 -7.88 -6.49 -5.99
C ARG A 155 -7.17 -7.73 -5.40
N MET A 156 -5.84 -7.72 -5.39
CA MET A 156 -4.97 -8.81 -4.92
C MET A 156 -4.30 -8.53 -3.56
N LEU A 157 -4.86 -7.61 -2.78
CA LEU A 157 -4.32 -7.29 -1.45
C LEU A 157 -4.30 -8.50 -0.49
N PRO A 158 -5.30 -9.42 -0.48
CA PRO A 158 -5.22 -10.63 0.33
C PRO A 158 -3.98 -11.49 0.00
N ASP A 159 -3.72 -11.72 -1.29
CA ASP A 159 -2.59 -12.52 -1.77
C ASP A 159 -1.25 -11.84 -1.45
N ALA A 160 -1.20 -10.52 -1.61
CA ALA A 160 -0.05 -9.70 -1.25
C ALA A 160 0.28 -9.79 0.25
N ILE A 161 -0.73 -9.68 1.11
CA ILE A 161 -0.52 -9.78 2.57
C ILE A 161 -0.06 -11.18 2.96
N ALA A 162 -0.69 -12.23 2.43
CA ALA A 162 -0.30 -13.60 2.72
C ALA A 162 1.15 -13.89 2.30
N THR A 163 1.53 -13.45 1.09
CA THR A 163 2.91 -13.57 0.58
C THR A 163 3.89 -12.80 1.46
N PHE A 164 3.54 -11.57 1.83
CA PHE A 164 4.40 -10.74 2.66
C PHE A 164 4.55 -11.29 4.09
N GLU A 165 3.49 -11.85 4.67
CA GLU A 165 3.54 -12.52 5.97
C GLU A 165 4.48 -13.74 5.94
N ALA A 166 4.45 -14.54 4.86
CA ALA A 166 5.38 -15.65 4.67
C ALA A 166 6.84 -15.17 4.52
N PHE A 167 7.05 -14.08 3.78
CA PHE A 167 8.36 -13.43 3.65
C PHE A 167 8.87 -12.95 5.01
N ALA A 168 8.07 -12.17 5.75
CA ALA A 168 8.42 -11.69 7.09
C ALA A 168 8.71 -12.85 8.06
N TRP A 169 7.91 -13.91 8.03
CA TRP A 169 8.14 -15.10 8.84
C TRP A 169 9.48 -15.76 8.55
N SER A 170 9.90 -15.83 7.28
CA SER A 170 11.20 -16.40 6.90
C SER A 170 12.40 -15.59 7.38
N MET A 171 12.21 -14.28 7.60
CA MET A 171 13.18 -13.40 8.26
C MET A 171 13.15 -13.52 9.80
N GLY A 172 12.30 -14.40 10.35
CA GLY A 172 12.07 -14.49 11.80
C GLY A 172 11.22 -13.36 12.38
N GLN A 173 10.65 -12.48 11.54
CA GLN A 173 9.81 -11.37 11.98
C GLN A 173 8.41 -11.90 12.35
N ARG A 174 7.92 -11.51 13.53
CA ARG A 174 6.56 -11.85 14.01
C ARG A 174 5.58 -10.68 13.92
N ILE A 175 6.12 -9.49 13.71
CA ILE A 175 5.38 -8.23 13.55
C ILE A 175 6.09 -7.41 12.47
N TYR A 176 5.33 -6.66 11.70
CA TYR A 176 5.83 -5.66 10.77
C TYR A 176 4.94 -4.42 10.79
N PHE A 177 5.46 -3.31 10.29
CA PHE A 177 4.82 -2.01 10.35
C PHE A 177 4.47 -1.48 8.97
N ALA A 178 3.49 -0.59 8.91
CA ALA A 178 3.13 0.13 7.70
C ALA A 178 2.64 1.55 8.04
N GLU A 179 2.98 2.50 7.19
CA GLU A 179 2.50 3.88 7.27
C GLU A 179 1.47 4.15 6.17
N PRO A 180 0.16 4.21 6.50
CA PRO A 180 -0.84 4.56 5.52
C PRO A 180 -0.73 6.05 5.16
N LEU A 181 -0.29 6.35 3.93
CA LEU A 181 -0.21 7.72 3.42
C LEU A 181 -1.56 8.45 3.35
N TYR A 182 -2.67 7.70 3.31
CA TYR A 182 -4.02 8.24 3.15
C TYR A 182 -5.00 7.55 4.10
N TYR A 183 -6.07 8.27 4.46
CA TYR A 183 -7.14 7.79 5.34
C TYR A 183 -7.72 6.44 4.90
N HIS A 184 -8.03 6.28 3.61
CA HIS A 184 -8.60 5.03 3.10
C HIS A 184 -7.65 3.83 3.27
N ASN A 185 -6.34 4.04 3.22
CA ASN A 185 -5.35 2.97 3.44
C ASN A 185 -5.34 2.52 4.89
N ALA A 186 -5.47 3.43 5.86
CA ALA A 186 -5.58 3.08 7.27
C ALA A 186 -6.84 2.22 7.53
N VAL A 187 -7.98 2.63 6.97
CA VAL A 187 -9.23 1.85 7.05
C VAL A 187 -9.12 0.51 6.33
N LEU A 188 -8.40 0.44 5.20
CA LEU A 188 -8.15 -0.82 4.50
C LEU A 188 -7.32 -1.77 5.37
N PHE A 189 -6.24 -1.27 5.96
CA PHE A 189 -5.36 -2.06 6.81
C PHE A 189 -6.09 -2.59 8.05
N GLU A 190 -6.99 -1.82 8.67
CA GLU A 190 -7.90 -2.33 9.72
C GLU A 190 -8.68 -3.57 9.25
N ARG A 191 -9.26 -3.52 8.05
CA ARG A 191 -10.02 -4.64 7.46
C ARG A 191 -9.16 -5.87 7.22
N TYR A 192 -7.85 -5.69 7.02
CA TYR A 192 -6.88 -6.78 6.89
C TYR A 192 -6.17 -7.13 8.20
N GLY A 193 -6.66 -6.64 9.33
CA GLY A 193 -6.25 -7.05 10.66
C GLY A 193 -4.99 -6.37 11.17
N PHE A 194 -4.65 -5.20 10.63
CA PHE A 194 -3.64 -4.34 11.24
C PHE A 194 -4.20 -3.68 12.50
N GLY A 195 -3.33 -3.48 13.48
CA GLY A 195 -3.56 -2.64 14.65
C GLY A 195 -2.82 -1.31 14.52
N TYR A 196 -2.98 -0.43 15.50
CA TYR A 196 -2.28 0.85 15.56
C TYR A 196 -1.14 0.80 16.56
N GLN A 197 0.05 1.20 16.13
CA GLN A 197 1.10 1.64 17.04
C GLN A 197 0.85 3.08 17.47
N LYS A 198 0.44 3.93 16.52
CA LYS A 198 0.11 5.35 16.73
C LYS A 198 -1.03 5.76 15.80
N GLY A 199 -1.86 6.72 16.23
CA GLY A 199 -2.86 7.35 15.38
C GLY A 199 -4.29 6.81 15.51
N ARG A 200 -4.54 5.81 16.36
CA ARG A 200 -5.90 5.27 16.58
C ARG A 200 -6.91 6.35 17.01
N ALA A 201 -6.58 7.14 18.04
CA ALA A 201 -7.48 8.20 18.52
C ALA A 201 -7.75 9.27 17.45
N PHE A 202 -6.77 9.53 16.57
CA PHE A 202 -6.94 10.44 15.44
C PHE A 202 -7.91 9.87 14.41
N MET A 203 -7.80 8.59 14.07
CA MET A 203 -8.74 7.89 13.19
C MET A 203 -10.17 7.86 13.75
N GLU A 204 -10.31 7.60 15.05
CA GLU A 204 -11.62 7.65 15.75
C GLU A 204 -12.19 9.09 15.78
N ARG A 205 -11.35 10.11 15.95
CA ARG A 205 -11.75 11.51 15.85
C ARG A 205 -12.26 11.85 14.45
N ILE A 206 -11.59 11.36 13.40
CA ILE A 206 -12.05 11.51 12.01
C ILE A 206 -13.41 10.86 11.82
N ALA A 207 -13.60 9.63 12.31
CA ALA A 207 -14.89 8.96 12.22
C ALA A 207 -16.01 9.75 12.92
N ARG A 208 -15.78 10.27 14.13
CA ARG A 208 -16.74 11.13 14.84
C ARG A 208 -17.02 12.44 14.09
N GLY A 209 -16.01 13.04 13.48
CA GLY A 209 -16.17 14.29 12.74
C GLY A 209 -17.12 14.18 11.55
N PHE A 210 -17.17 13.02 10.88
CA PHE A 210 -18.12 12.74 9.79
C PHE A 210 -19.47 12.18 10.24
N ALA A 211 -19.66 11.92 11.54
CA ALA A 211 -20.93 11.41 12.08
C ALA A 211 -21.96 12.56 12.26
N PRO A 212 -23.25 12.26 12.46
CA PRO A 212 -24.25 13.27 12.82
C PRO A 212 -23.80 14.09 14.04
N GLY A 213 -23.84 15.42 13.91
CA GLY A 213 -23.34 16.36 14.93
C GLY A 213 -21.82 16.54 14.97
N GLY A 214 -21.07 15.86 14.09
CA GLY A 214 -19.62 16.00 13.96
C GLY A 214 -19.19 17.30 13.25
N ASP A 215 -17.94 17.71 13.46
CA ASP A 215 -17.37 18.97 12.97
C ASP A 215 -17.00 18.98 11.48
N LEU A 216 -16.79 17.80 10.88
CA LEU A 216 -16.45 17.69 9.46
C LEU A 216 -17.67 17.57 8.56
N LEU A 217 -18.79 17.05 9.08
CA LEU A 217 -20.00 16.81 8.28
C LEU A 217 -20.53 18.12 7.64
N PRO A 218 -20.66 19.25 8.36
CA PRO A 218 -21.08 20.52 7.76
C PRO A 218 -20.09 21.10 6.73
N ARG A 219 -18.84 20.63 6.73
CA ARG A 219 -17.79 21.06 5.79
C ARG A 219 -17.81 20.29 4.47
N LEU A 220 -18.70 19.30 4.34
CA LEU A 220 -19.03 18.66 3.07
C LEU A 220 -20.07 19.49 2.31
N ASP A 221 -19.68 20.72 1.99
CA ASP A 221 -20.53 21.80 1.47
C ASP A 221 -20.48 21.93 -0.06
N GLY A 222 -19.72 21.08 -0.75
CA GLY A 222 -19.50 21.16 -2.19
C GLY A 222 -18.63 22.33 -2.65
N SER A 223 -17.93 23.03 -1.74
CA SER A 223 -17.03 24.14 -2.08
C SER A 223 -15.88 23.74 -3.01
N THR A 224 -15.51 22.46 -3.03
CA THR A 224 -14.59 21.87 -4.00
C THR A 224 -15.19 20.56 -4.54
N PRO A 225 -14.73 20.07 -5.70
CA PRO A 225 -15.15 18.75 -6.21
C PRO A 225 -14.94 17.61 -5.21
N PHE A 226 -14.02 17.77 -4.24
CA PHE A 226 -13.65 16.77 -3.25
C PHE A 226 -14.46 16.83 -1.94
N ARG A 227 -15.31 17.85 -1.74
CA ARG A 227 -16.10 18.08 -0.51
C ARG A 227 -17.59 17.83 -0.69
N ARG A 228 -17.95 16.82 -1.50
CA ARG A 228 -19.35 16.53 -1.80
C ARG A 228 -20.07 15.90 -0.58
N PRO A 229 -21.36 16.19 -0.34
CA PRO A 229 -22.12 15.62 0.78
C PRO A 229 -22.09 14.09 0.84
N GLU A 230 -22.01 13.41 -0.30
CA GLU A 230 -21.95 11.95 -0.41
C GLU A 230 -20.72 11.36 0.29
N ALA A 231 -19.68 12.17 0.52
CA ALA A 231 -18.53 11.76 1.33
C ALA A 231 -18.91 11.37 2.75
N ALA A 232 -20.06 11.80 3.28
CA ALA A 232 -20.58 11.31 4.56
C ALA A 232 -20.72 9.77 4.58
N HIS A 233 -20.89 9.11 3.42
CA HIS A 233 -21.21 7.69 3.32
C HIS A 233 -20.19 6.86 2.51
N SER A 234 -19.04 7.43 2.11
CA SER A 234 -17.99 6.69 1.38
C SER A 234 -16.61 6.94 1.96
N ILE A 235 -15.88 5.86 2.30
CA ILE A 235 -14.49 5.90 2.78
C ILE A 235 -13.59 6.57 1.74
N ARG A 236 -13.75 6.23 0.46
CA ARG A 236 -12.98 6.82 -0.64
C ARG A 236 -13.22 8.33 -0.74
N LEU A 237 -14.47 8.77 -0.70
CA LEU A 237 -14.79 10.19 -0.78
C LEU A 237 -14.37 10.96 0.49
N ARG A 238 -14.47 10.37 1.69
CA ARG A 238 -13.86 10.94 2.91
C ARG A 238 -12.35 11.15 2.74
N SER A 239 -11.68 10.16 2.14
CA SER A 239 -10.24 10.27 1.89
C SER A 239 -9.91 11.41 0.93
N TRP A 240 -10.73 11.65 -0.09
CA TRP A 240 -10.58 12.82 -0.98
C TRP A 240 -10.80 14.14 -0.25
N ALA A 241 -11.85 14.25 0.56
CA ALA A 241 -12.09 15.44 1.37
C ALA A 241 -10.93 15.73 2.35
N ILE A 242 -10.35 14.67 2.94
CA ILE A 242 -9.17 14.76 3.80
C ILE A 242 -7.93 15.20 3.02
N HIS A 243 -7.70 14.64 1.84
CA HIS A 243 -6.63 15.06 0.92
C HIS A 243 -6.79 16.53 0.50
N ASP A 244 -8.03 16.99 0.37
CA ASP A 244 -8.41 18.38 0.12
C ASP A 244 -8.36 19.30 1.35
N GLY A 245 -7.83 18.81 2.48
CA GLY A 245 -7.59 19.62 3.67
C GLY A 245 -8.82 19.87 4.54
N ILE A 246 -9.89 19.07 4.43
CA ILE A 246 -11.08 19.23 5.29
C ILE A 246 -10.75 19.09 6.79
N LEU A 247 -9.62 18.47 7.16
CA LEU A 247 -9.20 18.37 8.56
C LEU A 247 -8.65 19.69 9.11
N GLY A 248 -8.24 20.63 8.25
CA GLY A 248 -7.47 21.83 8.66
C GLY A 248 -6.02 21.52 9.07
N VAL A 249 -5.63 20.25 9.13
CA VAL A 249 -4.28 19.76 9.42
C VAL A 249 -3.92 18.61 8.48
N PRO A 250 -2.64 18.35 8.21
CA PRO A 250 -2.22 17.20 7.42
C PRO A 250 -2.66 15.87 8.03
N PHE A 251 -3.02 14.90 7.19
CA PHE A 251 -3.22 13.51 7.63
C PHE A 251 -1.84 12.85 7.82
N THR A 252 -1.30 12.94 9.03
CA THR A 252 0.02 12.37 9.38
C THR A 252 -0.01 11.71 10.76
N GLY A 253 1.08 11.03 11.13
CA GLY A 253 1.23 10.46 12.47
C GLY A 253 0.42 9.19 12.72
N VAL A 254 0.05 8.48 11.65
CA VAL A 254 -0.58 7.16 11.72
C VAL A 254 0.47 6.10 11.38
N THR A 255 0.73 5.21 12.32
CA THR A 255 1.63 4.06 12.12
C THR A 255 0.90 2.81 12.59
N MET A 256 0.79 1.84 11.70
CA MET A 256 0.07 0.60 11.92
C MET A 256 1.03 -0.58 12.01
N TYR A 257 0.62 -1.63 12.69
CA TYR A 257 1.37 -2.88 12.77
C TYR A 257 0.49 -4.06 12.39
N LYS A 258 1.12 -5.13 11.91
CA LYS A 258 0.48 -6.41 11.66
C LYS A 258 1.29 -7.52 12.31
N ARG A 259 0.62 -8.31 13.15
CA ARG A 259 1.18 -9.56 13.68
C ARG A 259 0.95 -10.65 12.65
N VAL A 260 2.03 -11.34 12.28
CA VAL A 260 2.00 -12.38 11.25
C VAL A 260 0.99 -13.46 11.62
N GLY A 261 0.01 -13.69 10.74
CA GLY A 261 -1.03 -14.70 10.91
C GLY A 261 -2.14 -14.34 11.91
N GLN A 262 -2.18 -13.10 12.42
CA GLN A 262 -3.15 -12.68 13.43
C GLN A 262 -4.00 -11.49 12.98
N GLN A 263 -5.23 -11.38 13.49
CA GLN A 263 -6.14 -10.28 13.19
C GLN A 263 -6.30 -9.38 14.43
N SER A 264 -5.90 -8.11 14.35
CA SER A 264 -6.05 -7.16 15.46
C SER A 264 -7.50 -6.76 15.76
N ARG A 265 -8.43 -7.01 14.83
CA ARG A 265 -9.88 -6.72 14.97
C ARG A 265 -10.19 -5.26 15.35
N VAL A 266 -9.32 -4.32 14.94
CA VAL A 266 -9.57 -2.89 15.12
C VAL A 266 -10.47 -2.41 13.99
N ARG A 267 -11.41 -1.52 14.33
CA ARG A 267 -12.27 -0.83 13.37
C ARG A 267 -12.57 0.56 13.89
N THR A 268 -12.08 1.59 13.22
CA THR A 268 -12.36 2.99 13.56
C THR A 268 -13.41 3.62 12.65
N CYS A 269 -13.54 3.15 11.42
CA CYS A 269 -14.61 3.54 10.51
C CYS A 269 -15.85 2.65 10.71
N PRO A 270 -17.06 3.22 10.86
CA PRO A 270 -18.28 2.42 11.02
C PRO A 270 -18.56 1.49 9.83
N PRO A 271 -19.08 0.27 10.05
CA PRO A 271 -19.28 -0.73 9.00
C PRO A 271 -20.28 -0.34 7.91
N GLU A 272 -21.22 0.55 8.23
CA GLU A 272 -22.25 1.07 7.31
C GLU A 272 -21.69 2.03 6.27
N ILE A 273 -20.46 2.54 6.45
CA ILE A 273 -19.82 3.43 5.48
C ILE A 273 -19.26 2.60 4.34
N ALA A 274 -19.75 2.87 3.13
CA ALA A 274 -19.35 2.19 1.91
C ALA A 274 -17.89 2.48 1.55
N TRP A 275 -17.32 1.65 0.67
CA TRP A 275 -15.98 1.87 0.12
C TRP A 275 -16.00 3.03 -0.89
#